data_AF-A0A9E3HYK8-F1
#
_entry.id   AF-A0A9E3HYK8-F1
#
_cell.length_a   1.000
_cell.length_b   1.000
_cell.length_c   1.000
_cell.angle_alpha   90.00
_cell.angle_beta   90.00
_cell.angle_gamma   90.00
#
_symmetry.space_group_name_H-M   'P 1'
#
loop_
_entity.id
_entity.type
_entity.pdbx_description
1 polymer ?
#
loop_
_entity_poly.entity_id
_entity_poly.type
_entity_poly.pdbx_seq_one_letter_code
_entity_poly.pdbx_strand_id
1 'polypeptide(L)'
;MTKTYVTLGLVVLALFEFITAMYVFGKKGDKPHSRLILTLHRVGGYVFLVYWLWPMIVGANLLARLSRYTDGWQFHGPRFYHAFLGVTVFIVLLLKISFVRFYPNFKNSARLLGILISTGAVITWLIAGWFWLCMMGGRTPS
;
A
#
# COMPACT_ATOMS: atom_id res chain seq x y z
N MET A 1 18.86 4.92 11.02
CA MET A 1 19.19 3.67 10.31
C MET A 1 17.98 2.75 10.15
N THR A 2 17.33 2.29 11.22
CA THR A 2 16.16 1.37 11.18
C THR A 2 15.00 1.82 10.30
N LYS A 3 14.66 3.12 10.31
CA LYS A 3 13.54 3.67 9.52
C LYS A 3 13.74 3.51 8.00
N THR A 4 14.99 3.66 7.53
CA THR A 4 15.35 3.57 6.11
C THR A 4 15.26 2.14 5.58
N TYR A 5 15.70 1.16 6.38
CA TYR A 5 15.59 -0.26 6.04
C TYR A 5 14.14 -0.74 5.98
N VAL A 6 13.29 -0.26 6.90
CA VAL A 6 11.85 -0.58 6.89
C VAL A 6 11.17 -0.02 5.64
N THR A 7 11.48 1.22 5.24
CA THR A 7 10.92 1.80 4.01
C THR A 7 11.45 1.12 2.75
N LEU A 8 12.74 0.77 2.69
CA LEU A 8 13.31 0.01 1.57
C LEU A 8 12.66 -1.38 1.47
N GLY A 9 12.51 -2.08 2.60
CA GLY A 9 11.82 -3.37 2.66
C GLY A 9 10.38 -3.28 2.16
N LEU A 10 9.65 -2.23 2.56
CA LEU A 10 8.29 -1.97 2.07
C LEU A 10 8.22 -1.73 0.56
N VAL A 11 9.18 -0.99 -0.01
CA VAL A 11 9.25 -0.77 -1.46
C VAL A 11 9.54 -2.07 -2.20
N VAL A 12 10.51 -2.86 -1.74
CA VAL A 12 10.85 -4.15 -2.36
C VAL A 12 9.67 -5.12 -2.29
N LEU A 13 9.01 -5.23 -1.14
CA LEU A 13 7.81 -6.07 -0.98
C LEU A 13 6.66 -5.58 -1.87
N ALA A 14 6.43 -4.27 -1.97
CA ALA A 14 5.40 -3.71 -2.85
C ALA A 14 5.66 -4.03 -4.33
N LEU A 15 6.92 -3.89 -4.78
CA LEU A 15 7.32 -4.24 -6.14
C LEU A 15 7.17 -5.75 -6.41
N PHE A 16 7.58 -6.58 -5.46
CA PHE A 16 7.40 -8.03 -5.54
C PHE A 16 5.92 -8.42 -5.67
N GLU A 17 5.06 -7.88 -4.82
CA GLU A 17 3.61 -8.10 -4.85
C GLU A 17 2.99 -7.61 -6.17
N PHE A 18 3.44 -6.48 -6.69
CA PHE A 18 2.99 -5.95 -7.96
C PHE A 18 3.41 -6.82 -9.15
N ILE A 19 4.68 -7.22 -9.21
CA ILE A 19 5.22 -8.07 -10.28
C ILE A 19 4.52 -9.43 -10.27
N THR A 20 4.35 -10.05 -9.10
CA THR A 20 3.66 -11.34 -8.98
C THR A 20 2.18 -11.24 -9.37
N ALA A 21 1.49 -10.16 -8.98
CA ALA A 21 0.12 -9.90 -9.42
C ALA A 21 0.03 -9.71 -10.94
N MET A 22 0.91 -8.91 -11.56
CA MET A 22 0.94 -8.71 -13.01
C MET A 22 1.33 -9.98 -13.77
N TYR A 23 2.25 -10.77 -13.23
CA TYR A 23 2.61 -12.06 -13.81
C TYR A 23 1.40 -12.99 -13.83
N VAL A 24 0.61 -13.06 -12.75
CA VAL A 24 -0.55 -13.95 -12.65
C VAL A 24 -1.76 -13.42 -13.44
N PHE A 25 -2.08 -12.13 -13.34
CA PHE A 25 -3.31 -11.55 -13.88
C PHE A 25 -3.12 -10.77 -15.20
N GLY A 26 -1.92 -10.31 -15.53
CA GLY A 26 -1.65 -9.51 -16.74
C GLY A 26 -1.57 -10.33 -18.02
N LYS A 27 -0.82 -11.44 -18.04
CA LYS A 27 -0.63 -12.25 -19.26
C LYS A 27 -1.73 -13.31 -19.44
N LYS A 28 -2.29 -13.49 -20.64
CA LYS A 28 -3.17 -14.62 -20.99
C LYS A 28 -2.31 -15.79 -21.51
N GLY A 29 -2.70 -17.04 -21.21
CA GLY A 29 -1.98 -18.25 -21.61
C GLY A 29 -1.58 -19.13 -20.42
N ASP A 30 -1.12 -20.34 -20.73
CA ASP A 30 -0.61 -21.27 -19.73
C ASP A 30 0.74 -20.79 -19.18
N LYS A 31 0.94 -20.93 -17.86
CA LYS A 31 2.10 -20.36 -17.16
C LYS A 31 2.80 -21.43 -16.35
N PRO A 32 4.10 -21.67 -16.58
CA PRO A 32 4.85 -22.59 -15.76
C PRO A 32 4.84 -22.09 -14.30
N HIS A 33 4.63 -23.00 -13.36
CA HIS A 33 4.65 -22.73 -11.91
C HIS A 33 3.61 -21.70 -11.41
N SER A 34 2.49 -21.50 -12.13
CA SER A 34 1.42 -20.55 -11.75
C SER A 34 0.91 -20.73 -10.30
N ARG A 35 0.78 -21.97 -9.83
CA ARG A 35 0.40 -22.29 -8.45
C ARG A 35 1.42 -21.78 -7.43
N LEU A 36 2.72 -21.98 -7.69
CA LEU A 36 3.79 -21.55 -6.79
C LEU A 36 3.84 -20.02 -6.69
N ILE A 37 3.70 -19.31 -7.82
CA ILE A 37 3.69 -17.84 -7.85
C ILE A 37 2.47 -17.27 -7.12
N LEU A 38 1.30 -17.91 -7.24
CA LEU A 38 0.10 -17.57 -6.47
C LEU A 38 0.29 -17.76 -4.96
N THR A 39 0.96 -18.84 -4.54
CA THR A 39 1.30 -19.07 -3.13
C THR A 39 2.28 -18.02 -2.63
N LEU A 40 3.31 -17.70 -3.41
CA LEU A 40 4.28 -16.66 -3.09
C LEU A 40 3.63 -15.27 -2.96
N HIS A 41 2.75 -14.89 -3.90
CA HIS A 41 1.98 -13.64 -3.81
C HIS A 41 1.10 -13.61 -2.57
N ARG A 42 0.50 -14.75 -2.19
CA ARG A 42 -0.33 -14.81 -0.98
C ARG A 42 0.50 -14.62 0.30
N VAL A 43 1.63 -15.33 0.41
CA VAL A 43 2.52 -15.24 1.56
C VAL A 43 3.19 -13.85 1.61
N GLY A 44 3.70 -13.38 0.48
CA GLY A 44 4.27 -12.04 0.33
C GLY A 44 3.27 -10.95 0.70
N GLY A 45 2.00 -11.10 0.29
CA GLY A 45 0.93 -10.18 0.66
C GLY A 45 0.67 -10.13 2.16
N TYR A 46 0.75 -11.26 2.88
CA TYR A 46 0.65 -11.27 4.34
C TYR A 46 1.86 -10.61 5.02
N VAL A 47 3.07 -10.90 4.54
CA VAL A 47 4.30 -10.25 5.06
C VAL A 47 4.23 -8.75 4.82
N PHE A 48 3.84 -8.32 3.62
CA PHE A 48 3.63 -6.92 3.27
C PHE A 48 2.59 -6.27 4.19
N LEU A 49 1.46 -6.93 4.46
CA LEU A 49 0.43 -6.42 5.37
C LEU A 49 0.99 -6.18 6.78
N VAL A 50 1.77 -7.12 7.32
CA VAL A 50 2.40 -6.99 8.64
C VAL A 50 3.38 -5.81 8.66
N TYR A 51 4.22 -5.68 7.64
CA TYR A 51 5.13 -4.54 7.50
C TYR A 51 4.37 -3.22 7.36
N TRP A 52 3.20 -3.23 6.72
CA TRP A 52 2.36 -2.05 6.50
C TRP A 52 1.61 -1.61 7.78
N LEU A 53 1.37 -2.51 8.74
CA LEU A 53 0.69 -2.15 10.01
C LEU A 53 1.43 -1.05 10.78
N TRP A 54 2.76 -1.12 10.83
CA TRP A 54 3.57 -0.14 11.55
C TRP A 54 3.39 1.31 11.06
N PRO A 55 3.61 1.64 9.77
CA PRO A 55 3.37 2.99 9.26
C PRO A 55 1.89 3.40 9.36
N MET A 56 0.96 2.45 9.37
CA MET A 56 -0.47 2.77 9.57
C MET A 56 -0.80 3.21 10.98
N ILE A 57 -0.25 2.56 12.01
CA ILE A 57 -0.44 3.00 13.40
C ILE A 57 0.11 4.42 13.58
N VAL A 58 1.29 4.69 13.01
CA VAL A 58 1.91 6.02 13.03
C VAL A 58 1.05 7.04 12.27
N GLY A 59 0.57 6.68 11.07
CA GLY A 59 -0.27 7.53 10.23
C GLY A 59 -1.63 7.84 10.86
N ALA A 60 -2.30 6.85 11.46
CA ALA A 60 -3.59 7.03 12.14
C ALA A 60 -3.45 7.90 13.39
N ASN A 61 -2.37 7.74 14.17
CA ASN A 61 -2.08 8.58 15.33
C ASN A 61 -1.81 10.03 14.89
N LEU A 62 -1.02 10.24 13.83
CA LEU A 62 -0.80 11.55 13.22
C LEU A 62 -2.12 12.18 12.76
N LEU A 63 -2.94 11.43 12.02
CA LEU A 63 -4.23 11.91 11.52
C LEU A 63 -5.17 12.32 12.66
N ALA A 64 -5.23 11.51 13.73
CA ALA A 64 -6.08 11.76 14.89
C ALA A 64 -5.63 12.97 15.74
N ARG A 65 -4.34 13.32 15.70
CA ARG A 65 -3.79 14.53 16.35
C ARG A 65 -4.01 15.77 15.49
N LEU A 66 -3.70 15.67 14.19
CA LEU A 66 -3.91 16.74 13.20
C LEU A 66 -5.39 17.11 13.03
N SER A 67 -6.31 16.15 13.16
CA SER A 67 -7.74 16.39 13.03
C SER A 67 -8.36 17.09 14.24
N ARG A 68 -7.74 16.98 15.41
CA ARG A 68 -8.28 17.52 16.66
C ARG A 68 -7.67 18.85 17.08
N TYR A 69 -6.75 19.41 16.29
CA TYR A 69 -5.97 20.63 16.63
C TYR A 69 -5.42 20.61 18.07
N THR A 70 -5.20 19.42 18.62
CA THR A 70 -4.75 19.25 19.99
C THR A 70 -3.22 19.37 19.97
N ASP A 71 -2.66 19.96 21.02
CA ASP A 71 -1.22 20.21 21.20
C ASP A 71 -0.64 21.45 20.47
N GLY A 72 -1.48 22.39 20.00
CA GLY A 72 -0.99 23.64 19.36
C GLY A 72 -0.40 23.45 17.96
N TRP A 73 -0.64 22.28 17.35
CA TRP A 73 -0.20 21.97 16.00
C TRP A 73 -1.06 22.70 14.96
N GLN A 74 -0.41 23.44 14.06
CA GLN A 74 -1.09 24.01 12.89
C GLN A 74 -1.35 22.91 11.86
N PHE A 75 -2.46 23.05 11.12
CA PHE A 75 -2.83 22.10 10.08
C PHE A 75 -1.77 22.11 8.96
N HIS A 76 -1.03 21.01 8.84
CA HIS A 76 -0.07 20.81 7.76
C HIS A 76 -0.66 19.87 6.70
N GLY A 77 -1.27 20.45 5.66
CA GLY A 77 -1.94 19.73 4.58
C GLY A 77 -1.15 18.53 4.01
N PRO A 78 0.13 18.67 3.64
CA PRO A 78 0.91 17.57 3.07
C PRO A 78 1.07 16.36 4.01
N ARG A 79 1.22 16.59 5.32
CA ARG A 79 1.32 15.53 6.33
C ARG A 79 -0.02 14.82 6.51
N PHE A 80 -1.11 15.59 6.52
CA PHE A 80 -2.46 15.07 6.62
C PHE A 80 -2.81 14.20 5.41
N TYR A 81 -2.62 14.68 4.18
CA TYR A 81 -2.94 13.91 2.97
C TYR A 81 -2.07 12.66 2.82
N HIS A 82 -0.78 12.72 3.17
CA HIS A 82 0.08 11.53 3.16
C HIS A 82 -0.42 10.45 4.14
N ALA A 83 -0.75 10.84 5.37
CA ALA A 83 -1.28 9.92 6.37
C ALA A 83 -2.66 9.37 5.98
N PHE A 84 -3.55 10.23 5.46
CA PHE A 84 -4.88 9.86 4.98
C PHE A 84 -4.81 8.84 3.84
N LEU A 85 -4.04 9.13 2.79
CA LEU A 85 -3.87 8.22 1.65
C LEU A 85 -3.29 6.88 2.08
N GLY A 86 -2.31 6.89 3.00
CA GLY A 86 -1.76 5.67 3.57
C GLY A 86 -2.83 4.80 4.23
N VAL A 87 -3.67 5.38 5.09
CA VAL A 87 -4.78 4.69 5.76
C VAL A 87 -5.83 4.19 4.76
N THR A 88 -6.18 4.99 3.75
CA THR A 88 -7.09 4.58 2.68
C THR A 88 -6.57 3.36 1.93
N VAL A 89 -5.29 3.34 1.55
CA VAL A 89 -4.67 2.17 0.87
C VAL A 89 -4.75 0.92 1.76
N PHE A 90 -4.49 1.06 3.06
CA PHE A 90 -4.60 -0.06 3.99
C PHE A 90 -6.03 -0.63 4.04
N ILE A 91 -7.04 0.23 4.12
CA ILE A 91 -8.45 -0.20 4.11
C ILE A 91 -8.78 -0.92 2.79
N VAL A 92 -8.34 -0.39 1.65
CA VAL A 92 -8.53 -1.02 0.33
C VAL A 92 -7.84 -2.39 0.25
N LEU A 93 -6.64 -2.54 0.81
CA LEU A 93 -5.93 -3.81 0.87
C LEU A 93 -6.66 -4.84 1.75
N LEU A 94 -7.16 -4.44 2.91
CA LEU A 94 -7.97 -5.33 3.75
C LEU A 94 -9.26 -5.75 3.03
N LEU A 95 -9.91 -4.81 2.35
CA LEU A 95 -11.11 -5.06 1.58
C LEU A 95 -10.84 -6.05 0.44
N LYS A 96 -9.73 -5.90 -0.28
CA LYS A 96 -9.26 -6.88 -1.30
C LYS A 96 -9.15 -8.28 -0.70
N ILE A 97 -8.47 -8.41 0.45
CA ILE A 97 -8.23 -9.70 1.10
C ILE A 97 -9.56 -10.34 1.52
N SER A 98 -10.47 -9.55 2.12
CA SER A 98 -11.80 -10.01 2.52
C SER A 98 -12.62 -10.50 1.32
N PHE A 99 -12.71 -9.71 0.24
CA PHE A 99 -13.47 -10.13 -0.95
C PHE A 99 -12.93 -11.42 -1.57
N VAL A 100 -11.61 -11.57 -1.69
CA VAL A 100 -10.99 -12.78 -2.24
C VAL A 100 -11.25 -14.01 -1.36
N ARG A 101 -11.27 -13.84 -0.04
CA ARG A 101 -11.47 -14.95 0.90
C ARG A 101 -12.92 -15.39 1.01
N PHE A 102 -13.86 -14.44 1.06
CA PHE A 102 -15.27 -14.74 1.29
C PHE A 102 -16.07 -15.00 0.00
N TYR A 103 -15.60 -14.53 -1.15
CA TYR A 103 -16.34 -14.65 -2.42
C TYR A 103 -15.53 -15.38 -3.51
N PRO A 104 -15.32 -16.71 -3.39
CA PRO A 104 -14.53 -17.49 -4.36
C PRO A 104 -15.16 -17.52 -5.77
N ASN A 105 -16.49 -17.32 -5.87
CA ASN A 105 -17.23 -17.25 -7.15
C ASN A 105 -16.87 -16.01 -7.98
N PHE A 106 -16.26 -14.98 -7.37
CA PHE A 106 -15.77 -13.82 -8.10
C PHE A 106 -14.46 -14.06 -8.84
N LYS A 107 -13.89 -15.28 -8.84
CA LYS A 107 -12.58 -15.59 -9.46
C LYS A 107 -12.38 -15.07 -10.90
N ASN A 108 -13.42 -15.05 -11.73
CA ASN A 108 -13.33 -14.48 -13.09
C ASN A 108 -13.28 -12.94 -13.08
N SER A 109 -14.07 -12.28 -12.24
CA SER A 109 -14.00 -10.82 -12.01
C SER A 109 -12.78 -10.39 -11.19
N ALA A 110 -12.22 -11.29 -10.37
CA ALA A 110 -11.08 -11.04 -9.49
C ALA A 110 -9.82 -10.69 -10.26
N ARG A 111 -9.72 -11.10 -11.54
CA ARG A 111 -8.65 -10.67 -12.43
C ARG A 111 -8.71 -9.17 -12.71
N LEU A 112 -9.88 -8.65 -13.06
CA LEU A 112 -10.08 -7.22 -13.30
C LEU A 112 -9.96 -6.43 -11.99
N LEU A 113 -10.55 -6.94 -10.91
CA LEU A 113 -10.46 -6.35 -9.58
C LEU A 113 -9.01 -6.28 -9.08
N GLY A 114 -8.23 -7.35 -9.30
CA GLY A 114 -6.82 -7.43 -8.94
C GLY A 114 -5.96 -6.41 -9.70
N ILE A 115 -6.22 -6.23 -11.00
CA ILE A 115 -5.56 -5.19 -11.81
C ILE A 115 -5.96 -3.80 -11.29
N LEU A 116 -7.25 -3.53 -11.11
CA LEU A 116 -7.74 -2.24 -10.62
C LEU A 116 -7.16 -1.87 -9.25
N ILE A 117 -7.12 -2.81 -8.31
CA ILE A 117 -6.57 -2.58 -6.97
C ILE A 117 -5.06 -2.41 -7.03
N SER A 118 -4.35 -3.17 -7.87
CA SER A 118 -2.89 -3.01 -8.03
C SER A 118 -2.55 -1.65 -8.65
N THR A 119 -3.28 -1.24 -9.68
CA THR A 119 -3.13 0.08 -10.31
C THR A 119 -3.47 1.20 -9.32
N GLY A 120 -4.58 1.08 -8.59
CA GLY A 120 -4.96 2.04 -7.56
C GLY A 120 -3.91 2.15 -6.44
N ALA A 121 -3.33 1.02 -6.02
CA ALA A 121 -2.25 1.01 -5.03
C ALA A 121 -0.99 1.72 -5.55
N VAL A 122 -0.59 1.50 -6.81
CA VAL A 122 0.55 2.19 -7.43
C VAL A 122 0.28 3.69 -7.55
N ILE A 123 -0.88 4.10 -8.06
CA ILE A 123 -1.25 5.52 -8.16
C ILE A 123 -1.21 6.17 -6.78
N THR A 124 -1.80 5.52 -5.78
CA THR A 124 -1.84 6.08 -4.42
C THR A 124 -0.46 6.12 -3.79
N TRP A 125 0.40 5.13 -4.07
CA TRP A 125 1.79 5.11 -3.66
C TRP A 125 2.60 6.26 -4.29
N LEU A 126 2.42 6.53 -5.58
CA LEU A 126 3.06 7.66 -6.27
C LEU A 126 2.60 9.00 -5.70
N ILE A 127 1.30 9.17 -5.46
CA ILE A 127 0.74 10.39 -4.86
C ILE A 127 1.27 10.56 -3.42
N ALA A 128 1.26 9.49 -2.62
CA ALA A 128 1.80 9.54 -1.26
C ALA A 128 3.31 9.84 -1.25
N GLY A 129 4.07 9.26 -2.19
CA GLY A 129 5.48 9.52 -2.40
C GLY A 129 5.75 10.97 -2.81
N TRP A 130 4.91 11.55 -3.67
CA TRP A 130 4.96 12.95 -4.03
C TRP A 130 4.77 13.87 -2.81
N PHE A 131 3.76 13.62 -1.98
CA PHE A 131 3.58 14.36 -0.72
C PHE A 131 4.79 14.21 0.21
N TRP A 132 5.40 13.03 0.26
CA TRP A 132 6.62 12.81 1.03
C TRP A 132 7.82 13.61 0.50
N LEU A 133 7.99 13.68 -0.83
CA LEU A 133 9.01 14.52 -1.45
C LEU A 133 8.77 16.00 -1.18
N CYS A 134 7.53 16.49 -1.24
CA CYS A 134 7.21 17.88 -0.88
C CYS A 134 7.54 18.18 0.60
N MET A 135 7.33 17.22 1.51
CA MET A 135 7.71 17.37 2.92
C MET A 135 9.23 17.38 3.15
N MET A 136 9.99 16.65 2.33
CA MET A 136 11.45 16.58 2.42
C MET A 136 12.13 17.76 1.70
N GLY A 137 11.60 18.18 0.55
CA GLY A 137 12.09 19.29 -0.26
C GLY A 137 11.74 20.68 0.28
N GLY A 138 10.71 20.80 1.13
CA GLY A 138 10.40 22.04 1.86
C GLY A 138 11.37 22.36 3.01
N ARG A 139 12.37 21.49 3.28
CA ARG A 139 13.50 21.81 4.16
C ARG A 139 14.61 22.48 3.36
N THR A 140 14.35 23.68 2.83
CA THR A 140 15.47 24.58 2.54
C THR A 140 16.09 24.99 3.88
N PRO A 141 17.40 24.81 4.09
CA PRO A 141 18.05 25.36 5.27
C PRO A 141 17.91 26.89 5.23
N SER A 142 17.10 27.44 6.12
CA SER A 142 17.13 28.85 6.50
C SER A 142 17.80 28.98 7.85
#